data_AF-A0A2V2DNJ3-F1
#
_entry.id   AF-A0A2V2DNJ3-F1
#
_cell.length_a   1.000
_cell.length_b   1.000
_cell.length_c   1.000
_cell.angle_alpha   90.00
_cell.angle_beta   90.00
_cell.angle_gamma   90.00
#
_symmetry.space_group_name_H-M   'P 1'
#
loop_
_entity.id
_entity.type
_entity.pdbx_description
1 polymer ?
#
loop_
_entity_poly.entity_id
_entity_poly.type
_entity_poly.pdbx_seq_one_letter_code
_entity_poly.pdbx_strand_id
1 'polypeptide(L)' 'MKWIKTLIALAVFAGSLALIIIGQMKTGLLWLGLMLLGLCGLLILLYWYNSLYTRAERRQRMHKKHR' A
#
# COMPACT_ATOMS: atom_id res chain seq x y z
N MET A 1 -8.02 -12.05 11.98
CA MET A 1 -6.66 -11.54 11.64
C MET A 1 -6.54 -10.87 10.25
N LYS A 2 -7.14 -11.41 9.17
CA LYS A 2 -7.01 -10.81 7.81
C LYS A 2 -7.63 -9.41 7.70
N TRP A 3 -8.77 -9.19 8.34
CA TRP A 3 -9.48 -7.91 8.35
C TRP A 3 -8.70 -6.77 9.02
N ILE A 4 -7.92 -7.07 10.07
CA ILE A 4 -7.06 -6.07 10.72
C ILE A 4 -5.98 -5.56 9.76
N LYS A 5 -5.38 -6.46 8.97
CA LYS A 5 -4.43 -6.08 7.92
C LYS A 5 -5.08 -5.21 6.85
N THR A 6 -6.30 -5.54 6.44
CA THR A 6 -7.07 -4.73 5.49
C THR A 6 -7.40 -3.36 6.07
N LEU A 7 -7.77 -3.28 7.35
CA LEU A 7 -8.10 -2.02 8.02
C LEU A 7 -6.88 -1.11 8.15
N ILE A 8 -5.72 -1.67 8.54
CA ILE A 8 -4.44 -0.94 8.58
C ILE A 8 -4.06 -0.47 7.18
N ALA A 9 -4.21 -1.33 6.17
CA ALA A 9 -3.95 -0.96 4.78
C ALA A 9 -4.83 0.21 4.31
N LEU A 10 -6.13 0.17 4.63
CA LEU A 10 -7.08 1.22 4.30
C LEU A 10 -6.72 2.54 4.99
N ALA A 11 -6.35 2.49 6.27
CA ALA A 11 -5.94 3.66 7.03
C ALA A 11 -4.66 4.31 6.47
N VAL A 12 -3.65 3.50 6.14
CA VAL A 12 -2.41 3.96 5.50
C VAL A 12 -2.69 4.56 4.12
N PHE A 13 -3.56 3.92 3.33
CA PHE A 13 -3.96 4.41 2.02
C PHE A 13 -4.67 5.77 2.10
N ALA A 14 -5.65 5.90 3.00
CA ALA A 14 -6.37 7.15 3.23
C ALA A 14 -5.45 8.27 3.74
N GLY A 15 -4.54 7.94 4.67
CA GLY A 15 -3.54 8.87 5.19
C GLY A 15 -2.58 9.38 4.10
N SER A 16 -2.05 8.47 3.27
CA SER A 16 -1.20 8.85 2.15
C SER A 16 -1.93 9.70 1.12
N LEU A 17 -3.18 9.40 0.80
CA LEU A 17 -4.00 10.23 -0.10
C LEU A 17 -4.22 11.64 0.47
N ALA A 18 -4.55 11.74 1.75
CA ALA A 18 -4.73 13.03 2.42
C ALA A 18 -3.44 13.87 2.38
N LEU A 19 -2.28 13.25 2.66
CA LEU A 19 -0.96 13.89 2.55
C LEU A 19 -0.69 14.42 1.13
N ILE A 20 -1.02 13.63 0.11
CA ILE A 20 -0.83 14.04 -1.29
C ILE A 20 -1.76 15.20 -1.63
N ILE A 21 -3.05 15.13 -1.26
CA ILE A 21 -4.04 16.17 -1.55
C ILE A 21 -3.67 17.49 -0.84
N ILE A 22 -3.32 17.45 0.43
CA ILE A 22 -2.89 18.65 1.19
C ILE A 22 -1.59 19.22 0.60
N GLY A 23 -0.66 18.36 0.20
CA GLY A 23 0.58 18.77 -0.45
C GLY A 23 0.36 19.45 -1.80
N GLN A 24 -0.64 19.02 -2.59
CA GLN A 24 -1.01 19.64 -3.86
C GLN A 24 -1.62 21.04 -3.67
N MET A 25 -2.33 21.28 -2.57
CA MET A 25 -2.94 22.58 -2.27
C MET A 25 -1.93 23.66 -1.84
N LYS A 26 -0.69 23.27 -1.53
CA LYS A 26 0.34 24.16 -0.99
C LYS A 26 1.58 24.14 -1.87
N THR A 27 1.93 25.26 -2.47
CA THR A 27 3.19 25.42 -3.22
C THR A 27 4.36 25.59 -2.26
N GLY A 28 5.31 24.64 -2.26
CA GLY A 28 6.54 24.74 -1.49
C GLY A 28 7.34 23.44 -1.40
N LEU A 29 8.67 23.55 -1.25
CA LEU A 29 9.59 22.40 -1.21
C LEU A 29 9.28 21.41 -0.08
N LEU A 30 8.83 21.91 1.08
CA LEU A 30 8.40 21.09 2.22
C LEU A 30 7.17 20.23 1.90
N TRP A 31 6.21 20.77 1.14
CA TRP A 31 5.00 20.06 0.74
C TRP A 31 5.27 19.00 -0.32
N LEU A 32 6.28 19.25 -1.16
CA LEU A 32 6.83 18.27 -2.10
C LEU A 32 7.42 17.06 -1.36
N GLY A 33 8.13 17.29 -0.26
CA GLY A 33 8.60 16.23 0.64
C GLY A 33 7.46 15.41 1.26
N LEU A 34 6.37 16.06 1.70
CA LEU A 34 5.19 15.38 2.23
C LEU A 34 4.47 14.54 1.17
N MET A 35 4.41 15.00 -0.08
CA MET A 35 3.88 14.22 -1.20
C MET A 35 4.71 12.97 -1.48
N LEU A 36 6.05 13.11 -1.49
CA LEU A 36 6.98 11.98 -1.63
C LEU A 36 6.79 10.96 -0.50
N LEU A 37 6.57 11.43 0.72
CA LEU A 37 6.31 10.59 1.89
C LEU A 37 4.98 9.83 1.74
N GLY A 38 3.92 10.51 1.30
CA GLY A 38 2.64 9.88 0.96
C GLY A 38 2.77 8.82 -0.14
N LEU A 39 3.56 9.12 -1.19
CA LEU A 39 3.85 8.18 -2.28
C LEU A 39 4.61 6.95 -1.80
N CYS A 40 5.65 7.13 -0.98
CA CYS A 40 6.37 6.03 -0.33
C CYS A 40 5.42 5.14 0.48
N GLY A 41 4.48 5.72 1.20
CA GLY A 41 3.43 4.99 1.91
C GLY A 41 2.59 4.10 0.97
N LEU A 42 2.17 4.61 -0.20
CA LEU A 42 1.47 3.81 -1.21
C LEU A 42 2.35 2.69 -1.77
N LEU A 43 3.61 2.96 -2.07
CA LEU A 43 4.55 1.98 -2.62
C LEU A 43 4.79 0.82 -1.65
N ILE A 44 5.00 1.11 -0.37
CA ILE A 44 5.15 0.10 0.67
C ILE A 44 3.87 -0.72 0.79
N LEU A 45 2.71 -0.07 0.76
CA LEU A 45 1.43 -0.75 0.84
C LEU A 45 1.20 -1.70 -0.34
N LEU A 46 1.50 -1.23 -1.56
CA LEU A 46 1.42 -2.01 -2.78
C LEU A 46 2.39 -3.18 -2.76
N TYR A 47 3.64 -2.96 -2.31
CA TYR A 47 4.63 -4.02 -2.17
C TYR A 47 4.15 -5.11 -1.20
N TRP A 48 3.58 -4.70 -0.07
CA TRP A 48 3.11 -5.64 0.94
C TRP A 48 1.88 -6.43 0.46
N TYR A 49 0.96 -5.76 -0.22
CA TYR A 49 -0.19 -6.39 -0.86
C TYR A 49 0.25 -7.40 -1.93
N ASN A 50 1.20 -7.01 -2.79
CA ASN A 50 1.71 -7.86 -3.87
C ASN A 50 2.52 -9.06 -3.35
N SER A 51 3.28 -8.88 -2.26
CA SER A 51 4.00 -9.96 -1.58
C SER A 51 3.04 -11.00 -0.99
N LEU A 52 1.89 -10.56 -0.47
CA LEU A 52 0.84 -11.46 0.01
C LEU A 52 0.21 -12.26 -1.14
N TYR A 53 -0.05 -11.60 -2.28
CA TYR A 53 -0.61 -12.24 -3.47
C TYR A 53 0.34 -13.28 -4.06
N THR A 54 1.61 -12.93 -4.26
CA THR A 54 2.65 -13.83 -4.78
C THR A 54 2.87 -15.06 -3.87
N ARG A 55 2.61 -14.94 -2.57
CA ARG A 55 2.63 -16.07 -1.63
C ARG A 55 1.36 -16.93 -1.70
N ALA A 56 0.20 -16.32 -1.91
CA ALA A 56 -1.07 -17.03 -2.08
C ALA A 56 -1.10 -17.82 -3.40
N GLU A 57 -0.58 -17.24 -4.49
CA GLU A 57 -0.55 -17.87 -5.81
C GLU A 57 0.39 -19.09 -5.84
N ARG A 58 1.56 -19.01 -5.19
CA ARG A 58 2.49 -20.15 -5.05
C ARG A 58 1.87 -21.34 -4.31
N ARG A 59 0.98 -21.10 -3.33
CA ARG A 59 0.24 -22.19 -2.66
C ARG A 59 -0.78 -22.86 -3.57
N GLN A 60 -1.44 -22.11 -4.46
CA GLN A 60 -2.41 -22.68 -5.38
C GLN A 60 -1.78 -23.58 -6.45
N ARG A 61 -0.58 -23.22 -6.96
CA ARG A 61 0.14 -24.06 -7.93
C ARG A 61 0.55 -25.42 -7.37
N MET A 62 0.87 -25.51 -6.07
CA MET A 62 1.19 -26.79 -5.41
C MET A 62 -0.02 -27.72 -5.29
N HIS A 63 -1.21 -27.18 -5.00
CA HIS A 63 -2.45 -27.97 -4.98
C HIS A 63 -2.89 -28.43 -6.37
N LYS A 64 -2.59 -27.65 -7.42
CA LYS A 64 -2.87 -28.01 -8.82
C LYS A 64 -1.88 -29.03 -9.40
N LYS A 65 -0.71 -29.22 -8.77
CA LYS A 65 0.32 -30.17 -9.22
C LYS A 65 0.14 -31.59 -8.63
N HIS A 66 -0.71 -31.73 -7.61
CA HIS A 66 -1.03 -33.00 -6.95
C HIS A 66 -2.46 -33.50 -7.20
N ARG A 67 -3.19 -32.89 -8.14
CA ARG A 67 -4.42 -33.41 -8.73
C ARG A 67 -4.15 -33.68 -10.21
#